data_AF-B8I913-F1
#
_entry.id   AF-B8I913-F1
#
_cell.length_a   1.000
_cell.length_b   1.000
_cell.length_c   1.000
_cell.angle_alpha   90.00
_cell.angle_beta   90.00
_cell.angle_gamma   90.00
#
_symmetry.space_group_name_H-M   'P 1'
#
loop_
_entity.id
_entity.type
_entity.pdbx_description
1 polymer ?
#
loop_
_entity_poly.entity_id
_entity_poly.type
_entity_poly.pdbx_seq_one_letter_code
_entity_poly.pdbx_strand_id
1 'polypeptide(L)'
;MKKDHIRDYATEAFRFYAKSGGKESYIKYLMDDIIKSKGNGVCNPTESTLISKEKIMETRAAEFADIEAVDRVLAILVKSYQGNYIRKAIEMVYFKDCWKNTEKGEISKRIHYAEIHIPASERQIYRWLKRARILFAEERGLRF
;
A
#
# COMPACT_ATOMS: atom_id res chain seq x y z
N MET A 1 -2.79 17.94 -19.42
CA MET A 1 -2.50 17.42 -18.07
C MET A 1 -1.36 16.41 -18.19
N LYS A 2 -0.18 16.70 -17.62
CA LYS A 2 0.90 15.69 -17.54
C LYS A 2 0.39 14.50 -16.72
N LYS A 3 0.60 13.29 -17.23
CA LYS A 3 0.34 12.04 -16.49
C LYS A 3 1.35 11.99 -15.34
N ASP A 4 0.88 12.22 -14.12
CA ASP A 4 1.73 12.09 -12.93
C ASP A 4 1.94 10.60 -12.66
N HIS A 5 2.94 9.99 -13.29
CA HIS A 5 3.26 8.57 -13.11
C HIS A 5 3.40 8.19 -11.63
N ILE A 6 3.97 9.09 -10.81
CA ILE A 6 4.12 8.88 -9.36
C ILE A 6 2.77 8.83 -8.65
N ARG A 7 1.77 9.59 -9.11
CA ARG A 7 0.42 9.57 -8.55
C ARG A 7 -0.23 8.21 -8.79
N ASP A 8 -0.16 7.72 -10.02
CA ASP A 8 -0.80 6.45 -10.39
C ASP A 8 -0.10 5.30 -9.64
N TYR A 9 1.24 5.31 -9.61
CA TYR A 9 2.04 4.35 -8.84
C TYR A 9 1.70 4.36 -7.34
N ALA A 10 1.70 5.54 -6.71
CA ALA A 10 1.38 5.64 -5.28
C ALA A 10 -0.05 5.17 -5.00
N THR A 11 -1.00 5.49 -5.89
CA THR A 11 -2.39 5.03 -5.76
C THR A 11 -2.44 3.51 -5.78
N GLU A 12 -1.78 2.86 -6.73
CA GLU A 12 -1.70 1.40 -6.79
C GLU A 12 -0.99 0.80 -5.58
N ALA A 13 0.07 1.42 -5.06
CA ALA A 13 0.75 0.95 -3.85
C ALA A 13 -0.17 0.96 -2.61
N PHE A 14 -0.95 2.03 -2.40
CA PHE A 14 -1.95 2.07 -1.32
C PHE A 14 -3.05 1.01 -1.50
N ARG A 15 -3.47 0.76 -2.74
CA ARG A 15 -4.47 -0.28 -3.06
C ARG A 15 -3.91 -1.68 -2.81
N PHE A 16 -2.66 -1.91 -3.19
CA PHE A 16 -1.96 -3.16 -2.95
C PHE A 16 -1.80 -3.44 -1.45
N TYR A 17 -1.45 -2.42 -0.65
CA TYR A 17 -1.43 -2.53 0.81
C TYR A 17 -2.79 -2.94 1.39
N ALA A 18 -3.89 -2.38 0.89
CA ALA A 18 -5.23 -2.76 1.30
C ALA A 18 -5.57 -4.21 0.89
N LYS A 19 -5.15 -4.60 -0.32
CA LYS A 19 -5.34 -5.95 -0.86
C LYS A 19 -4.59 -7.01 -0.06
N SER A 20 -3.37 -6.68 0.40
CA SER A 20 -2.53 -7.59 1.17
C SER A 20 -2.95 -7.71 2.64
N GLY A 21 -3.84 -6.83 3.12
CA GLY A 21 -4.26 -6.80 4.52
C GLY A 21 -3.22 -6.19 5.46
N GLY A 22 -2.32 -5.37 4.92
CA GLY A 22 -1.23 -4.72 5.66
C GLY A 22 0.07 -5.52 5.73
N LYS A 23 1.08 -4.92 6.37
CA LYS A 23 2.46 -5.45 6.42
C LYS A 23 2.54 -6.84 7.05
N GLU A 24 1.92 -7.03 8.21
CA GLU A 24 1.97 -8.30 8.95
C GLU A 24 1.31 -9.45 8.19
N SER A 25 0.12 -9.19 7.63
CA SER A 25 -0.62 -10.17 6.82
C SER A 25 0.17 -10.59 5.58
N TYR A 26 0.82 -9.65 4.91
CA TYR A 26 1.64 -9.94 3.73
C TYR A 26 2.89 -10.74 4.09
N ILE A 27 3.58 -10.40 5.18
CA ILE A 27 4.73 -11.18 5.67
C ILE A 27 4.29 -12.62 5.97
N LYS A 28 3.15 -12.79 6.65
CA LYS A 28 2.61 -14.13 6.94
C LYS A 28 2.30 -14.90 5.66
N TYR A 29 1.65 -14.27 4.68
CA TYR A 29 1.38 -14.87 3.38
C TYR A 29 2.65 -15.35 2.68
N LEU A 30 3.72 -14.54 2.68
CA LEU A 30 5.01 -14.92 2.11
C LEU A 30 5.62 -16.12 2.83
N MET A 31 5.58 -16.12 4.17
CA MET A 31 6.10 -17.23 4.97
C MET A 31 5.32 -18.53 4.73
N ASP A 32 4.00 -18.44 4.61
CA ASP A 32 3.13 -19.59 4.31
C ASP A 32 3.37 -20.12 2.89
N ASP A 33 3.60 -19.24 1.90
CA ASP A 33 3.94 -19.62 0.51
C ASP A 33 5.27 -20.39 0.47
N ILE A 34 6.27 -19.91 1.22
CA ILE A 34 7.57 -20.57 1.40
C ILE A 34 7.42 -21.94 2.09
N ILE A 35 6.48 -22.08 3.03
CA ILE A 35 6.23 -23.36 3.70
C ILE A 35 5.51 -24.34 2.75
N LYS A 36 4.54 -23.87 1.97
CA LYS A 36 3.77 -24.70 1.02
C LYS A 36 4.59 -25.16 -0.17
N SER A 37 5.55 -24.35 -0.65
CA SER A 37 6.48 -24.77 -1.70
C SER A 37 7.40 -25.93 -1.27
N LYS A 38 7.43 -26.30 0.02
CA LYS A 38 8.20 -27.43 0.58
C LYS A 38 7.48 -28.79 0.57
N GLY A 39 6.56 -29.04 -0.38
CA GLY A 39 5.73 -30.26 -0.39
C GLY A 39 6.43 -31.53 0.12
N ASN A 40 5.88 -32.14 1.19
CA ASN A 40 6.14 -33.47 1.76
C ASN A 40 7.56 -34.08 1.61
N GLY A 41 8.61 -33.29 1.77
CA GLY A 41 10.00 -33.78 1.80
C GLY A 41 10.60 -33.61 3.18
N VAL A 42 10.64 -34.68 3.97
CA VAL A 42 11.43 -34.73 5.21
C VAL A 42 12.91 -34.71 4.83
N CYS A 43 13.51 -33.52 4.76
CA CYS A 43 14.97 -33.39 4.77
C CYS A 43 15.36 -32.06 5.41
N ASN A 44 16.44 -32.11 6.19
CA ASN A 44 16.95 -31.05 7.04
C ASN A 44 17.10 -29.70 6.31
N PRO A 45 17.04 -28.55 7.03
CA PRO A 45 17.04 -27.22 6.43
C PRO A 45 18.45 -26.84 5.94
N THR A 46 18.85 -27.39 4.79
CA THR A 46 20.16 -27.13 4.18
C THR A 46 20.05 -25.94 3.22
N GLU A 47 21.13 -25.16 3.11
CA GLU A 47 21.39 -23.91 2.35
C GLU A 47 20.47 -23.59 1.15
N SER A 48 20.05 -24.59 0.36
CA SER A 48 19.00 -24.45 -0.67
C SER A 48 17.72 -23.74 -0.19
N THR A 49 17.37 -23.91 1.09
CA THR A 49 16.21 -23.26 1.72
C THR A 49 16.45 -21.77 2.00
N LEU A 50 17.70 -21.37 2.24
CA LEU A 50 18.07 -19.96 2.42
C LEU A 50 18.14 -19.27 1.06
N ILE A 51 18.75 -19.93 0.07
CA ILE A 51 18.90 -19.41 -1.30
C ILE A 51 17.53 -19.19 -1.97
N SER A 52 16.58 -20.12 -1.81
CA SER A 52 15.22 -19.96 -2.35
C SER A 52 14.42 -18.87 -1.65
N LYS A 53 14.59 -18.70 -0.33
CA LYS A 53 13.99 -17.60 0.44
C LYS A 53 14.54 -16.25 0.01
N GLU A 54 15.86 -16.12 -0.10
CA GLU A 54 16.51 -14.91 -0.60
C GLU A 54 16.00 -14.57 -1.99
N LYS A 55 15.91 -15.55 -2.89
CA LYS A 55 15.41 -15.34 -4.25
C LYS A 55 13.94 -14.89 -4.29
N ILE A 56 13.05 -15.48 -3.47
CA ILE A 56 11.65 -15.04 -3.39
C ILE A 56 11.57 -13.62 -2.83
N MET A 57 12.34 -13.32 -1.78
CA MET A 57 12.40 -11.98 -1.20
C MET A 57 12.96 -10.96 -2.19
N GLU A 58 13.97 -11.31 -2.98
CA GLU A 58 14.51 -10.47 -4.05
C GLU A 58 13.47 -10.22 -5.15
N THR A 59 12.77 -11.27 -5.60
CA THR A 59 11.74 -11.13 -6.65
C THR A 59 10.58 -10.24 -6.22
N ARG A 60 10.20 -10.27 -4.94
CA ARG A 60 9.12 -9.45 -4.37
C ARG A 60 9.63 -8.26 -3.53
N ALA A 61 10.93 -7.93 -3.64
CA ALA A 61 11.54 -6.88 -2.84
C ALA A 61 10.87 -5.51 -3.09
N ALA A 62 10.48 -5.25 -4.33
CA ALA A 62 9.78 -4.03 -4.70
C ALA A 62 8.40 -3.92 -4.03
N GLU A 63 7.62 -5.00 -4.01
CA GLU A 63 6.30 -5.08 -3.37
C GLU A 63 6.43 -4.89 -1.85
N PHE A 64 7.44 -5.51 -1.24
CA PHE A 64 7.72 -5.37 0.19
C PHE A 64 8.08 -3.92 0.54
N ALA A 65 8.95 -3.29 -0.25
CA ALA A 65 9.33 -1.90 -0.05
C ALA A 65 8.14 -0.94 -0.21
N ASP A 66 7.20 -1.23 -1.11
CA ASP A 66 5.97 -0.45 -1.26
C ASP A 66 5.07 -0.58 -0.03
N ILE A 67 4.82 -1.81 0.44
CA ILE A 67 4.02 -2.07 1.64
C ILE A 67 4.65 -1.38 2.85
N GLU A 68 5.97 -1.48 3.00
CA GLU A 68 6.66 -0.87 4.12
C GLU A 68 6.60 0.66 4.07
N ALA A 69 6.79 1.26 2.90
CA ALA A 69 6.64 2.69 2.72
C ALA A 69 5.21 3.16 3.06
N VAL A 70 4.17 2.45 2.60
CA VAL A 70 2.77 2.77 2.94
C VAL A 70 2.55 2.69 4.45
N ASP A 71 3.08 1.66 5.12
CA ASP A 71 2.94 1.48 6.56
C ASP A 71 3.58 2.64 7.36
N ARG A 72 4.81 3.04 6.98
CA ARG A 72 5.49 4.21 7.56
C ARG A 72 4.70 5.49 7.34
N VAL A 73 4.17 5.71 6.12
CA VAL A 73 3.34 6.88 5.79
C VAL A 73 2.09 6.94 6.65
N LEU A 74 1.36 5.82 6.81
CA LEU A 74 0.18 5.77 7.66
C LEU A 74 0.53 6.09 9.13
N ALA A 75 1.63 5.55 9.64
CA ALA A 75 2.10 5.84 10.99
C ALA A 75 2.46 7.33 11.18
N ILE A 76 3.10 7.96 10.20
CA ILE A 76 3.42 9.39 10.22
C ILE A 76 2.16 10.25 10.17
N LEU A 77 1.21 9.92 9.29
CA LEU A 77 -0.01 10.69 9.10
C LEU A 77 -0.92 10.64 10.33
N VAL A 78 -1.01 9.49 11.00
CA VAL A 78 -1.83 9.30 12.22
C VAL A 78 -1.33 10.16 13.38
N LYS A 79 -0.03 10.43 13.48
CA LYS A 79 0.56 11.29 14.53
C LYS A 79 0.15 12.76 14.43
N SER A 80 -0.41 13.20 13.30
CA SER A 80 -0.87 14.57 13.13
C SER A 80 -2.23 14.82 13.82
N TYR A 81 -2.53 16.07 14.16
CA TYR A 81 -3.82 16.45 14.79
C TYR A 81 -5.05 15.98 13.98
N GLN A 82 -4.94 15.94 12.66
CA GLN A 82 -6.00 15.49 11.75
C GLN A 82 -5.83 14.03 11.31
N GLY A 83 -4.92 13.28 11.93
CA GLY A 83 -4.46 11.97 11.46
C GLY A 83 -5.59 10.95 11.28
N ASN A 84 -6.56 10.94 12.19
CA ASN A 84 -7.72 10.05 12.10
C ASN A 84 -8.58 10.33 10.85
N TYR A 85 -8.78 11.61 10.51
CA TYR A 85 -9.54 11.99 9.30
C TYR A 85 -8.75 11.70 8.02
N ILE A 86 -7.44 11.94 8.04
CA ILE A 86 -6.56 11.62 6.91
C ILE A 86 -6.57 10.12 6.63
N ARG A 87 -6.44 9.30 7.68
CA ARG A 87 -6.49 7.84 7.56
C ARG A 87 -7.84 7.38 6.99
N LYS A 88 -8.96 7.87 7.54
CA LYS A 88 -10.30 7.56 7.00
C LYS A 88 -10.43 7.95 5.52
N ALA A 89 -9.89 9.10 5.12
CA ALA A 89 -9.92 9.53 3.73
C ALA A 89 -9.12 8.58 2.82
N ILE A 90 -7.95 8.12 3.25
CA ILE A 90 -7.14 7.14 2.51
C ILE A 90 -7.89 5.82 2.39
N GLU A 91 -8.49 5.33 3.47
CA GLU A 91 -9.26 4.09 3.49
C GLU A 91 -10.48 4.16 2.55
N MET A 92 -11.25 5.25 2.61
CA MET A 92 -12.43 5.45 1.76
C MET A 92 -12.09 5.58 0.28
N VAL A 93 -10.95 6.20 -0.06
CA VAL A 93 -10.61 6.51 -1.46
C VAL A 93 -9.75 5.42 -2.09
N TYR A 94 -8.68 4.98 -1.42
CA TYR A 94 -7.74 4.00 -1.96
C TYR A 94 -8.08 2.57 -1.54
N PHE A 95 -8.53 2.31 -0.32
CA PHE A 95 -8.72 0.92 0.12
C PHE A 95 -10.04 0.33 -0.36
N LYS A 96 -11.04 1.18 -0.64
CA LYS A 96 -12.31 0.76 -1.21
C LYS A 96 -12.10 -0.01 -2.52
N ASP A 97 -12.73 -1.17 -2.64
CA ASP A 97 -12.71 -2.03 -3.83
C ASP A 97 -11.30 -2.19 -4.44
N CYS A 98 -10.30 -2.42 -3.57
CA CYS A 98 -8.89 -2.59 -3.96
C CYS A 98 -8.64 -3.78 -4.91
N TRP A 99 -9.60 -4.69 -5.04
CA TRP A 99 -9.54 -5.88 -5.91
C TRP A 99 -9.92 -5.61 -7.37
N LYS A 100 -10.66 -4.52 -7.64
CA LYS A 100 -11.14 -4.18 -8.99
C LYS A 100 -10.12 -3.28 -9.70
N ASN A 101 -10.19 -3.11 -11.02
CA ASN A 101 -9.39 -2.08 -11.68
C ASN A 101 -10.06 -0.71 -11.49
N THR A 102 -9.28 0.36 -11.32
CA THR A 102 -9.83 1.71 -11.17
C THR A 102 -10.29 2.25 -12.53
N GLU A 103 -11.54 2.69 -12.58
CA GLU A 103 -12.11 3.33 -13.77
C GLU A 103 -11.92 4.85 -13.73
N LYS A 104 -11.95 5.48 -14.90
CA LYS A 104 -11.84 6.94 -15.02
C LYS A 104 -13.00 7.61 -14.27
N GLY A 105 -12.66 8.49 -13.33
CA GLY A 105 -13.64 9.24 -12.52
C GLY A 105 -14.06 8.53 -11.23
N GLU A 106 -13.65 7.28 -11.00
CA GLU A 106 -14.00 6.54 -9.80
C GLU A 106 -13.39 7.17 -8.53
N ILE A 107 -12.13 7.62 -8.60
CA ILE A 107 -11.47 8.33 -7.49
C ILE A 107 -12.26 9.59 -7.12
N SER A 108 -12.74 10.35 -8.09
CA SER A 108 -13.53 11.56 -7.82
C SER A 108 -14.87 11.23 -7.15
N LYS A 109 -15.56 10.16 -7.58
CA LYS A 109 -16.77 9.66 -6.91
C LYS A 109 -16.50 9.24 -5.46
N ARG A 110 -15.38 8.55 -5.21
CA ARG A 110 -14.98 8.14 -3.85
C ARG A 110 -14.60 9.31 -2.96
N ILE A 111 -14.00 10.35 -3.52
CA ILE A 111 -13.68 11.59 -2.80
C ILE A 111 -14.97 12.32 -2.42
N HIS A 112 -15.92 12.45 -3.34
CA HIS A 112 -17.23 13.02 -3.03
C HIS A 112 -17.96 12.22 -1.94
N TYR A 113 -17.91 10.89 -2.02
CA TYR A 113 -18.42 10.04 -0.95
C TYR A 113 -17.71 10.31 0.39
N ALA A 114 -16.39 10.46 0.39
CA ALA A 114 -15.62 10.74 1.60
C ALA A 114 -15.94 12.12 2.21
N GLU A 115 -16.23 13.13 1.40
CA GLU A 115 -16.67 14.47 1.85
C GLU A 115 -17.98 14.42 2.65
N ILE A 116 -18.90 13.52 2.30
CA ILE A 116 -20.16 13.36 3.04
C ILE A 116 -19.93 12.73 4.43
N HIS A 117 -18.88 11.92 4.58
CA HIS A 117 -18.64 11.11 5.78
C HIS A 117 -17.53 11.66 6.70
N ILE A 118 -16.72 12.60 6.20
CA ILE A 118 -15.61 13.20 6.90
C ILE A 118 -15.91 14.70 7.00
N PRO A 119 -15.72 15.35 8.16
CA PRO A 119 -15.94 16.80 8.30
C PRO A 119 -14.83 17.61 7.61
N ALA A 120 -14.70 17.47 6.29
CA ALA A 120 -13.70 18.11 5.46
C ALA A 120 -14.22 18.26 4.02
N SER A 121 -13.93 19.40 3.40
CA SER A 121 -14.30 19.63 2.00
C SER A 121 -13.51 18.74 1.04
N GLU A 122 -14.05 18.53 -0.16
CA GLU A 122 -13.39 17.81 -1.25
C GLU A 122 -11.94 18.33 -1.48
N ARG A 123 -11.75 19.66 -1.47
CA ARG A 123 -10.42 20.29 -1.63
C ARG A 123 -9.45 19.87 -0.52
N GLN A 124 -9.92 19.76 0.71
CA GLN A 124 -9.09 19.34 1.84
C GLN A 124 -8.74 17.85 1.74
N ILE A 125 -9.68 17.01 1.30
CA ILE A 125 -9.43 15.59 1.04
C ILE A 125 -8.36 15.42 -0.04
N TYR A 126 -8.44 16.16 -1.16
CA TYR A 126 -7.38 16.15 -2.18
C TYR A 126 -6.00 16.55 -1.62
N ARG A 127 -5.95 17.53 -0.71
CA ARG A 127 -4.69 17.95 -0.07
C ARG A 127 -4.11 16.84 0.80
N TRP A 128 -4.93 16.17 1.61
CA TRP A 128 -4.50 15.04 2.41
C TRP A 128 -3.99 13.87 1.55
N LEU A 129 -4.73 13.51 0.49
CA LEU A 129 -4.30 12.48 -0.45
C LEU A 129 -3.03 12.86 -1.23
N LYS A 130 -2.84 14.16 -1.54
CA LYS A 130 -1.59 14.66 -2.12
C LYS A 130 -0.43 14.51 -1.13
N ARG A 131 -0.63 14.90 0.14
CA ARG A 131 0.37 14.76 1.19
C ARG A 131 0.79 13.30 1.39
N ALA A 132 -0.17 12.38 1.42
CA ALA A 132 0.11 10.94 1.54
C ALA A 132 0.97 10.43 0.37
N ARG A 133 0.69 10.85 -0.87
CA ARG A 133 1.47 10.45 -2.05
C ARG A 133 2.89 11.03 -2.05
N ILE A 134 3.07 12.26 -1.57
CA ILE A 134 4.40 12.88 -1.44
C ILE A 134 5.23 12.12 -0.41
N LEU A 135 4.67 11.90 0.79
CA LEU A 135 5.34 11.13 1.85
C LEU A 135 5.68 9.71 1.38
N PHE A 136 4.78 9.06 0.64
CA PHE A 136 5.06 7.75 0.06
C PHE A 136 6.24 7.78 -0.92
N ALA A 137 6.29 8.78 -1.81
CA ALA A 137 7.40 8.91 -2.74
C ALA A 137 8.74 9.13 -2.02
N GLU A 138 8.74 9.94 -0.95
CA GLU A 138 9.90 10.17 -0.08
C GLU A 138 10.35 8.86 0.61
N GLU A 139 9.43 8.18 1.30
CA GLU A 139 9.70 6.92 2.02
C GLU A 139 10.14 5.77 1.11
N ARG A 140 9.69 5.81 -0.15
CA ARG A 140 10.05 4.81 -1.16
C ARG A 140 11.35 5.12 -1.90
N GLY A 141 11.85 6.36 -1.77
CA GLY A 141 13.04 6.84 -2.49
C GLY A 141 12.80 7.17 -3.96
N LEU A 142 11.55 7.47 -4.34
CA LEU A 142 11.21 7.89 -5.70
C LEU A 142 11.65 9.35 -5.91
N ARG A 143 12.51 9.60 -6.90
CA ARG A 143 12.91 10.96 -7.26
C ARG A 143 11.72 11.68 -7.91
N PHE A 144 11.38 12.84 -7.35
CA PHE A 144 10.29 13.72 -7.79
C PHE A 144 10.78 14.81 -8.74
#